data_AF-A0A828PCR7-F1
#
_entry.id   AF-A0A828PCR7-F1
#
_cell.length_a   1.000
_cell.length_b   1.000
_cell.length_c   1.000
_cell.angle_alpha   90.00
_cell.angle_beta   90.00
_cell.angle_gamma   90.00
#
_symmetry.space_group_name_H-M   'P 1'
#
loop_
_entity.id
_entity.type
_entity.pdbx_description
1 polymer ?
#
loop_
_entity_poly.entity_id
_entity_poly.type
_entity_poly.pdbx_seq_one_letter_code
_entity_poly.pdbx_strand_id
1 'polypeptide(L)'
;KPDYAKLANEGADADTLAMIALYRSDIPAKTKLNAVKWVESVKSVRTSVAGMLEGKVTAGRLAEWMEGRMPARYADTWQLLRTLPPSQMDKASAYRVVSGVYEAAGGKRYDPPQKLYSLRNKDNKGSNLFFSESRDELLTKAKAWFAEQEEQSQAKGDEKTTPSPDDKIRFDVYRSTRSGDIFIAYGKNKMRLRGGFKSASDARKYIDSHRDELVRHVKEMREISREEQRNATNRDRTGPERRKGDVSPEQFSDAFGFRGVQFGNYVEGPRRQADLNRAYDALHDLADVLNVPTKALSLNGRLGLAFG
;
A
#
# COMPACT_ATOMS: atom_id res chain seq x y z
N LYS A 1 -3.48 5.22 2.91
CA LYS A 1 -4.89 4.82 2.67
C LYS A 1 -5.66 5.12 3.95
N PRO A 2 -6.96 5.46 3.90
CA PRO A 2 -7.76 5.59 5.11
C PRO A 2 -7.79 4.27 5.87
N ASP A 3 -7.71 4.35 7.20
CA ASP A 3 -7.95 3.21 8.09
C ASP A 3 -9.40 3.28 8.55
N TYR A 4 -10.28 2.57 7.87
CA TYR A 4 -11.72 2.63 8.14
C TYR A 4 -12.09 2.06 9.51
N ALA A 5 -11.34 1.07 10.01
CA ALA A 5 -11.57 0.52 11.34
C ALA A 5 -11.22 1.53 12.43
N LYS A 6 -10.09 2.23 12.27
CA LYS A 6 -9.71 3.32 13.16
C LYS A 6 -10.74 4.45 13.13
N LEU A 7 -11.18 4.88 11.95
CA LEU A 7 -12.18 5.95 11.81
C LEU A 7 -13.53 5.55 12.45
N ALA A 8 -13.96 4.31 12.30
CA ALA A 8 -15.16 3.80 12.97
C ALA A 8 -15.01 3.86 14.51
N ASN A 9 -13.85 3.46 15.04
CA ASN A 9 -13.56 3.52 16.48
C ASN A 9 -13.49 4.97 17.01
N GLU A 10 -13.08 5.92 16.16
CA GLU A 10 -13.07 7.36 16.47
C GLU A 10 -14.47 8.01 16.35
N GLY A 11 -15.51 7.23 16.05
CA GLY A 11 -16.90 7.69 16.04
C GLY A 11 -17.45 8.08 14.67
N ALA A 12 -16.75 7.80 13.57
CA ALA A 12 -17.28 8.01 12.23
C ALA A 12 -18.40 6.99 11.93
N ASP A 13 -19.57 7.50 11.53
CA ASP A 13 -20.72 6.68 11.17
C ASP A 13 -20.55 5.98 9.80
N ALA A 14 -21.37 4.97 9.53
CA ALA A 14 -21.29 4.15 8.33
C ALA A 14 -21.51 4.94 7.02
N ASP A 15 -22.36 5.97 7.05
CA ASP A 15 -22.64 6.81 5.89
C ASP A 15 -21.41 7.68 5.54
N THR A 16 -20.76 8.24 6.55
CA THR A 16 -19.50 8.98 6.44
C THR A 16 -18.37 8.08 5.93
N LEU A 17 -18.22 6.88 6.51
CA LEU A 17 -17.19 5.93 6.07
C LEU A 17 -17.37 5.49 4.61
N ALA A 18 -18.62 5.24 4.20
CA ALA A 18 -18.96 4.91 2.82
C ALA A 18 -18.58 6.04 1.84
N MET A 19 -18.82 7.30 2.23
CA MET A 19 -18.42 8.46 1.44
C MET A 19 -16.90 8.61 1.33
N ILE A 20 -16.18 8.44 2.44
CA ILE A 20 -14.72 8.47 2.45
C ILE A 20 -14.17 7.41 1.49
N ALA A 21 -14.73 6.19 1.54
CA ALA A 21 -14.34 5.10 0.67
C ALA A 21 -14.60 5.42 -0.81
N LEU A 22 -15.78 5.98 -1.12
CA LEU A 22 -16.15 6.37 -2.48
C LEU A 22 -15.20 7.45 -3.03
N TYR A 23 -15.06 8.57 -2.32
CA TYR A 23 -14.15 9.64 -2.74
C TYR A 23 -12.70 9.17 -2.87
N ARG A 24 -12.21 8.38 -1.91
CA ARG A 24 -10.86 7.85 -1.99
C ARG A 24 -10.68 7.00 -3.24
N SER A 25 -11.67 6.20 -3.59
CA SER A 25 -11.61 5.32 -4.75
C SER A 25 -11.62 6.07 -6.09
N ASP A 26 -12.20 7.27 -6.15
CA ASP A 26 -12.21 8.09 -7.37
C ASP A 26 -10.91 8.87 -7.60
N ILE A 27 -10.06 9.02 -6.57
CA ILE A 27 -8.74 9.63 -6.73
C ILE A 27 -7.86 8.70 -7.61
N PRO A 28 -7.43 9.15 -8.80
CA PRO A 28 -6.62 8.33 -9.69
C PRO A 28 -5.22 8.10 -9.12
N ALA A 29 -4.49 7.14 -9.70
CA ALA A 29 -3.07 6.98 -9.38
C ALA A 29 -2.28 8.23 -9.80
N LYS A 30 -1.35 8.68 -8.94
CA LYS A 30 -0.48 9.81 -9.25
C LYS A 30 0.53 9.40 -10.31
N THR A 31 0.60 10.16 -11.39
CA THR A 31 1.60 10.06 -12.46
C THR A 31 2.32 11.39 -12.63
N LYS A 32 3.40 11.41 -13.40
CA LYS A 32 4.10 12.67 -13.72
C LYS A 32 3.20 13.67 -14.46
N LEU A 33 2.29 13.17 -15.30
CA LEU A 33 1.44 13.98 -16.17
C LEU A 33 0.24 14.60 -15.43
N ASN A 34 -0.27 13.95 -14.39
CA ASN A 34 -1.48 14.40 -13.66
C ASN A 34 -1.19 15.00 -12.28
N ALA A 35 0.07 15.22 -11.92
CA ALA A 35 0.47 15.53 -10.54
C ALA A 35 -0.24 16.75 -9.94
N VAL A 36 -0.42 17.83 -10.71
CA VAL A 36 -1.09 19.06 -10.26
C VAL A 36 -2.58 18.78 -9.98
N LYS A 37 -3.30 18.24 -10.98
CA LYS A 37 -4.72 17.86 -10.85
C LYS A 37 -4.93 16.87 -9.71
N TRP A 38 -4.01 15.92 -9.55
CA TRP A 38 -4.06 14.95 -8.46
C TRP A 38 -4.00 15.61 -7.08
N VAL A 39 -3.11 16.60 -6.89
CA VAL A 39 -3.01 17.35 -5.62
C VAL A 39 -4.30 18.12 -5.35
N GLU A 40 -4.90 18.75 -6.36
CA GLU A 40 -6.18 19.44 -6.24
C GLU A 40 -7.31 18.48 -5.84
N SER A 41 -7.42 17.32 -6.50
CA SER A 41 -8.41 16.29 -6.15
C SER A 41 -8.25 15.82 -4.70
N VAL A 42 -7.01 15.57 -4.25
CA VAL A 42 -6.74 15.11 -2.88
C VAL A 42 -7.08 16.20 -1.86
N LYS A 43 -6.73 17.46 -2.13
CA LYS A 43 -7.09 18.59 -1.26
C LYS A 43 -8.60 18.73 -1.13
N SER A 44 -9.31 18.71 -2.27
CA SER A 44 -10.77 18.80 -2.32
C SER A 44 -11.42 17.68 -1.49
N VAL A 45 -11.03 16.43 -1.73
CA VAL A 45 -11.54 15.29 -0.96
C VAL A 45 -11.22 15.42 0.53
N ARG A 46 -10.00 15.84 0.90
CA ARG A 46 -9.62 16.01 2.31
C ARG A 46 -10.46 17.08 3.00
N THR A 47 -10.73 18.20 2.34
CA THR A 47 -11.60 19.27 2.87
C THR A 47 -13.02 18.76 3.07
N SER A 48 -13.58 18.05 2.10
CA SER A 48 -14.93 17.47 2.22
C SER A 48 -15.02 16.45 3.37
N VAL A 49 -14.04 15.55 3.48
CA VAL A 49 -13.98 14.54 4.54
C VAL A 49 -13.81 15.18 5.92
N ALA A 50 -12.95 16.19 6.06
CA ALA A 50 -12.79 16.91 7.33
C ALA A 50 -14.11 17.54 7.78
N GLY A 51 -14.85 18.19 6.87
CA GLY A 51 -16.16 18.74 7.19
C GLY A 51 -17.18 17.69 7.65
N MET A 52 -17.15 16.48 7.07
CA MET A 52 -18.02 15.37 7.50
C MET A 52 -17.64 14.86 8.89
N LEU A 53 -16.35 14.63 9.16
CA LEU A 53 -15.86 14.16 10.45
C LEU A 53 -16.05 15.19 11.58
N GLU A 54 -16.04 16.48 11.26
CA GLU A 54 -16.35 17.56 12.20
C GLU A 54 -17.86 17.70 12.48
N GLY A 55 -18.71 16.83 11.90
CA GLY A 55 -20.16 16.85 12.11
C GLY A 55 -20.89 17.99 11.38
N LYS A 56 -20.23 18.70 10.45
CA LYS A 56 -20.86 19.77 9.66
C LYS A 56 -21.88 19.23 8.64
N VAL A 57 -21.81 17.94 8.34
CA VAL A 57 -22.77 17.22 7.49
C VAL A 57 -23.30 16.03 8.27
N THR A 58 -24.60 16.03 8.56
CA THR A 58 -25.26 14.90 9.24
C THR A 58 -25.49 13.74 8.26
N ALA A 59 -25.58 12.52 8.78
CA ALA A 59 -25.87 11.32 7.99
C ALA A 59 -27.18 11.45 7.17
N GLY A 60 -28.25 12.01 7.76
CA GLY A 60 -29.51 12.24 7.05
C GLY A 60 -29.38 13.22 5.88
N ARG A 61 -28.66 14.33 6.08
CA ARG A 61 -28.40 15.31 5.01
C ARG A 61 -27.52 14.72 3.90
N LEU A 62 -26.59 13.86 4.28
CA LEU A 62 -25.75 13.14 3.32
C LEU A 62 -26.58 12.15 2.49
N ALA A 63 -27.48 11.40 3.12
CA ALA A 63 -28.41 10.50 2.44
C ALA A 63 -29.30 11.24 1.44
N GLU A 64 -29.93 12.34 1.85
CA GLU A 64 -30.74 13.19 0.96
C GLU A 64 -29.93 13.70 -0.23
N TRP A 65 -28.69 14.12 0.00
CA TRP A 65 -27.81 14.60 -1.06
C TRP A 65 -27.44 13.47 -2.04
N MET A 66 -27.11 12.28 -1.51
CA MET A 66 -26.74 11.12 -2.32
C MET A 66 -27.92 10.62 -3.16
N GLU A 67 -29.12 10.55 -2.59
CA GLU A 67 -30.30 10.02 -3.29
C GLU A 67 -30.93 11.05 -4.22
N GLY A 68 -30.88 12.34 -3.88
CA GLY A 68 -31.57 13.40 -4.63
C GLY A 68 -30.72 14.15 -5.65
N ARG A 69 -29.38 14.17 -5.52
CA ARG A 69 -28.51 15.00 -6.38
C ARG A 69 -27.40 14.26 -7.09
N MET A 70 -27.02 13.08 -6.61
CA MET A 70 -25.91 12.34 -7.21
C MET A 70 -26.40 11.40 -8.31
N PRO A 71 -25.55 11.12 -9.32
CA PRO A 71 -25.88 10.10 -10.31
C PRO A 71 -26.19 8.76 -9.65
N ALA A 72 -27.18 8.02 -10.17
CA ALA A 72 -27.64 6.76 -9.59
C ALA A 72 -26.48 5.78 -9.28
N ARG A 73 -25.50 5.68 -10.19
CA ARG A 73 -24.27 4.88 -9.99
C ARG A 73 -23.53 5.22 -8.68
N TYR A 74 -23.44 6.50 -8.33
CA TYR A 74 -22.80 6.95 -7.09
C TYR A 74 -23.67 6.65 -5.87
N ALA A 75 -24.97 7.01 -5.94
CA ALA A 75 -25.93 6.77 -4.87
C ALA A 75 -26.02 5.28 -4.50
N ASP A 76 -26.16 4.42 -5.51
CA ASP A 76 -26.27 2.96 -5.34
C ASP A 76 -24.97 2.34 -4.80
N THR A 77 -23.81 2.83 -5.25
CA THR A 77 -22.53 2.35 -4.72
C THR A 77 -22.37 2.78 -3.25
N TRP A 78 -22.77 3.99 -2.89
CA TRP A 78 -22.72 4.46 -1.51
C TRP A 78 -23.65 3.64 -0.61
N GLN A 79 -24.86 3.33 -1.08
CA GLN A 79 -25.78 2.46 -0.35
C GLN A 79 -25.22 1.04 -0.17
N LEU A 80 -24.46 0.51 -1.12
CA LEU A 80 -23.72 -0.73 -0.91
C LEU A 80 -22.70 -0.57 0.21
N LEU A 81 -21.81 0.41 0.09
CA LEU A 81 -20.66 0.58 0.98
C LEU A 81 -21.07 0.78 2.45
N ARG A 82 -22.15 1.53 2.72
CA ARG A 82 -22.62 1.78 4.10
C ARG A 82 -23.15 0.52 4.81
N THR A 83 -23.49 -0.54 4.06
CA THR A 83 -23.98 -1.80 4.63
C THR A 83 -22.86 -2.80 4.95
N LEU A 84 -21.63 -2.48 4.55
CA LEU A 84 -20.45 -3.32 4.72
C LEU A 84 -19.68 -2.94 6.00
N PRO A 85 -19.03 -3.91 6.66
CA PRO A 85 -18.14 -3.61 7.76
C PRO A 85 -16.91 -2.82 7.30
N PRO A 86 -16.28 -2.00 8.17
CA PRO A 86 -15.11 -1.20 7.83
C PRO A 86 -13.93 -2.01 7.23
N SER A 87 -13.78 -3.28 7.61
CA SER A 87 -12.74 -4.18 7.08
C SER A 87 -12.87 -4.44 5.58
N GLN A 88 -14.11 -4.41 5.05
CA GLN A 88 -14.40 -4.72 3.66
C GLN A 88 -14.39 -3.47 2.76
N MET A 89 -14.47 -2.26 3.33
CA MET A 89 -14.66 -1.01 2.59
C MET A 89 -13.54 -0.70 1.58
N ASP A 90 -12.26 -0.99 1.89
CA ASP A 90 -11.16 -0.74 0.94
C ASP A 90 -11.34 -1.57 -0.35
N LYS A 91 -11.65 -2.86 -0.20
CA LYS A 91 -11.88 -3.77 -1.33
C LYS A 91 -13.17 -3.42 -2.07
N ALA A 92 -14.26 -3.19 -1.34
CA ALA A 92 -15.56 -2.90 -1.92
C ALA A 92 -15.59 -1.58 -2.71
N SER A 93 -14.83 -0.58 -2.27
CA SER A 93 -14.70 0.71 -2.97
C SER A 93 -14.10 0.61 -4.38
N ALA A 94 -13.49 -0.53 -4.75
CA ALA A 94 -13.02 -0.80 -6.09
C ALA A 94 -14.16 -1.15 -7.08
N TYR A 95 -15.37 -1.35 -6.59
CA TYR A 95 -16.54 -1.71 -7.38
C TYR A 95 -17.57 -0.58 -7.45
N ARG A 96 -18.47 -0.67 -8.42
CA ARG A 96 -19.57 0.26 -8.64
C ARG A 96 -20.83 -0.52 -8.94
N VAL A 97 -21.94 -0.06 -8.35
CA VAL A 97 -23.27 -0.53 -8.72
C VAL A 97 -23.72 0.26 -9.94
N VAL A 98 -24.13 -0.45 -10.99
CA VAL A 98 -24.56 0.15 -12.26
C VAL A 98 -25.87 -0.50 -12.67
N SER A 99 -26.84 0.33 -13.09
CA SER A 99 -28.08 -0.14 -13.69
C SER A 99 -28.07 0.09 -15.21
N GLY A 100 -28.69 -0.83 -15.95
CA GLY A 100 -28.91 -0.70 -17.40
C GLY A 100 -30.13 -1.50 -17.84
N VAL A 101 -30.59 -1.27 -19.06
CA VAL A 101 -31.65 -2.08 -19.69
C VAL A 101 -30.98 -3.19 -20.49
N TYR A 102 -31.39 -4.45 -20.26
CA TYR A 102 -30.76 -5.63 -20.84
C TYR A 102 -31.79 -6.53 -21.50
N GLU A 103 -31.47 -6.99 -22.71
CA GLU A 103 -32.17 -8.08 -23.42
C GLU A 103 -31.69 -9.47 -22.98
N ALA A 104 -30.45 -9.56 -22.50
CA ALA A 104 -29.89 -10.78 -21.93
C ALA A 104 -28.81 -10.43 -20.90
N ALA A 105 -28.84 -11.12 -19.76
CA ALA A 105 -27.85 -10.98 -18.70
C ALA A 105 -27.82 -12.22 -17.80
N GLY A 106 -26.64 -12.59 -17.29
CA GLY A 106 -26.50 -13.73 -16.37
C GLY A 106 -27.01 -15.06 -16.93
N GLY A 107 -26.94 -15.26 -18.26
CA GLY A 107 -27.44 -16.48 -18.91
C GLY A 107 -28.96 -16.53 -19.13
N LYS A 108 -29.71 -15.50 -18.73
CA LYS A 108 -31.15 -15.37 -18.98
C LYS A 108 -31.43 -14.33 -20.08
N ARG A 109 -32.46 -14.58 -20.89
CA ARG A 109 -32.98 -13.65 -21.88
C ARG A 109 -34.26 -13.00 -21.34
N TYR A 110 -34.40 -11.70 -21.55
CA TYR A 110 -35.53 -10.89 -21.12
C TYR A 110 -36.23 -10.31 -22.35
N ASP A 111 -37.49 -10.64 -22.53
CA ASP A 111 -38.34 -10.11 -23.58
C ASP A 111 -39.72 -9.72 -22.97
N PRO A 112 -40.04 -8.41 -22.85
CA PRO A 112 -39.26 -7.25 -23.29
C PRO A 112 -37.98 -7.02 -22.46
N PRO A 113 -37.02 -6.18 -22.93
CA PRO A 113 -35.82 -5.83 -22.18
C PRO A 113 -36.14 -5.27 -20.79
N GLN A 114 -35.41 -5.72 -19.76
CA GLN A 114 -35.66 -5.31 -18.38
C GLN A 114 -34.50 -4.51 -17.79
N LYS A 115 -34.82 -3.60 -16.86
CA LYS A 115 -33.80 -2.86 -16.10
C LYS A 115 -33.18 -3.80 -15.07
N LEU A 116 -31.87 -4.02 -15.16
CA LEU A 116 -31.11 -4.82 -14.20
C LEU A 116 -30.03 -3.98 -13.53
N TYR A 117 -29.68 -4.38 -12.33
CA TYR A 117 -28.55 -3.86 -11.56
C TYR A 117 -27.39 -4.84 -11.65
N SER A 118 -26.18 -4.32 -11.64
CA SER A 118 -24.96 -5.11 -11.74
C SER A 118 -23.84 -4.51 -10.90
N LEU A 119 -22.95 -5.38 -10.41
CA LEU A 119 -21.72 -4.97 -9.76
C LEU A 119 -20.55 -5.10 -10.74
N ARG A 120 -19.79 -4.02 -10.93
CA ARG A 120 -18.62 -4.00 -11.84
C ARG A 120 -17.45 -3.28 -11.21
N ASN A 121 -16.22 -3.64 -11.60
CA ASN A 121 -15.02 -2.89 -11.25
C ASN A 121 -15.10 -1.44 -11.76
N LYS A 122 -14.67 -0.47 -10.93
CA LYS A 122 -14.69 0.97 -11.25
C LYS A 122 -13.92 1.32 -12.52
N ASP A 123 -12.84 0.60 -12.81
CA ASP A 123 -11.95 0.85 -13.96
C ASP A 123 -12.53 0.31 -15.27
N ASN A 124 -13.76 -0.21 -15.24
CA ASN A 124 -14.43 -0.87 -16.36
C ASN A 124 -13.69 -2.10 -16.90
N LYS A 125 -12.66 -2.57 -16.19
CA LYS A 125 -11.90 -3.77 -16.54
C LYS A 125 -12.70 -5.01 -16.16
N GLY A 126 -13.04 -5.82 -17.15
CA GLY A 126 -13.78 -7.08 -16.97
C GLY A 126 -15.30 -6.96 -17.16
N SER A 127 -15.95 -8.13 -17.09
CA SER A 127 -17.41 -8.29 -17.11
C SER A 127 -18.03 -7.90 -15.77
N ASN A 128 -19.35 -7.69 -15.79
CA ASN A 128 -20.15 -7.58 -14.57
C ASN A 128 -20.03 -8.88 -13.76
N LEU A 129 -19.82 -8.78 -12.44
CA LEU A 129 -19.68 -9.96 -11.58
C LEU A 129 -20.96 -10.77 -11.53
N PHE A 130 -22.07 -10.08 -11.28
CA PHE A 130 -23.41 -10.65 -11.23
C PHE A 130 -24.45 -9.57 -11.50
N PHE A 131 -25.67 -10.01 -11.79
CA PHE A 131 -26.83 -9.19 -12.10
C PHE A 131 -27.97 -9.48 -11.12
N SER A 132 -28.87 -8.54 -10.95
CA SER A 132 -30.14 -8.72 -10.22
C SER A 132 -31.22 -7.81 -10.78
N GLU A 133 -32.47 -8.25 -10.68
CA GLU A 133 -33.64 -7.51 -11.17
C GLU A 133 -33.99 -6.36 -10.22
N SER A 134 -33.78 -6.56 -8.92
CA SER A 134 -33.91 -5.50 -7.93
C SER A 134 -32.55 -5.04 -7.40
N ARG A 135 -32.51 -3.77 -6.98
CA ARG A 135 -31.35 -3.15 -6.35
C ARG A 135 -31.03 -3.84 -5.02
N ASP A 136 -32.04 -4.06 -4.17
CA ASP A 136 -31.86 -4.62 -2.83
C ASP A 136 -31.35 -6.06 -2.89
N GLU A 137 -31.79 -6.84 -3.88
CA GLU A 137 -31.25 -8.17 -4.14
C GLU A 137 -29.78 -8.11 -4.57
N LEU A 138 -29.39 -7.14 -5.41
CA LEU A 138 -27.99 -6.93 -5.77
C LEU A 138 -27.15 -6.59 -4.53
N LEU A 139 -27.62 -5.67 -3.69
CA LEU A 139 -26.92 -5.24 -2.48
C LEU A 139 -26.71 -6.43 -1.53
N THR A 140 -27.74 -7.27 -1.38
CA THR A 140 -27.68 -8.49 -0.57
C THR A 140 -26.66 -9.48 -1.12
N LYS A 141 -26.69 -9.75 -2.44
CA LYS A 141 -25.71 -10.61 -3.12
C LYS A 141 -24.29 -10.06 -3.01
N ALA A 142 -24.11 -8.76 -3.15
CA ALA A 142 -22.81 -8.10 -3.02
C ALA A 142 -22.25 -8.20 -1.61
N LYS A 143 -23.09 -7.99 -0.59
CA LYS A 143 -22.69 -8.16 0.81
C LYS A 143 -22.25 -9.60 1.11
N ALA A 144 -23.03 -10.59 0.66
CA ALA A 144 -22.66 -11.99 0.79
C ALA A 144 -21.35 -12.30 0.06
N TRP A 145 -21.17 -11.81 -1.16
CA TRP A 145 -19.95 -12.00 -1.92
C TRP A 145 -18.72 -11.39 -1.23
N PHE A 146 -18.82 -10.18 -0.67
CA PHE A 146 -17.70 -9.59 0.09
C PHE A 146 -17.41 -10.34 1.38
N ALA A 147 -18.44 -10.87 2.07
CA ALA A 147 -18.27 -11.72 3.23
C ALA A 147 -17.57 -13.03 2.87
N GLU A 148 -17.99 -13.72 1.80
CA GLU A 148 -17.32 -14.91 1.29
C GLU A 148 -15.86 -14.62 0.88
N GLN A 149 -15.58 -13.48 0.26
CA GLN A 149 -14.21 -13.07 -0.07
C GLN A 149 -13.36 -12.84 1.17
N GLU A 150 -13.94 -12.30 2.24
CA GLU A 150 -13.27 -12.11 3.52
C GLU A 150 -13.08 -13.44 4.24
N GLU A 151 -14.09 -14.31 4.30
CA GLU A 151 -14.02 -15.67 4.84
C GLU A 151 -13.03 -16.53 4.06
N GLN A 152 -12.98 -16.46 2.73
CA GLN A 152 -11.94 -17.15 1.95
C GLN A 152 -10.55 -16.54 2.20
N SER A 153 -10.47 -15.24 2.52
CA SER A 153 -9.22 -14.61 2.94
C SER A 153 -8.82 -15.02 4.37
N GLN A 154 -9.79 -15.29 5.25
CA GLN A 154 -9.62 -15.66 6.67
C GLN A 154 -9.48 -17.17 6.89
N ALA A 155 -10.13 -18.01 6.09
CA ALA A 155 -9.94 -19.46 6.04
C ALA A 155 -8.61 -19.82 5.36
N LYS A 156 -8.06 -18.88 4.56
CA LYS A 156 -6.64 -18.84 4.19
C LYS A 156 -5.77 -18.10 5.22
N GLY A 157 -6.35 -17.60 6.32
CA GLY A 157 -5.70 -16.85 7.39
C GLY A 157 -5.42 -17.76 8.58
N ASP A 158 -4.19 -18.24 8.75
CA ASP A 158 -3.16 -17.48 9.47
C ASP A 158 -2.01 -16.93 8.62
N GLU A 159 -2.20 -16.74 7.32
CA GLU A 159 -1.26 -15.94 6.52
C GLU A 159 -1.87 -14.63 6.02
N LYS A 160 -2.03 -13.70 6.97
CA LYS A 160 -1.47 -12.35 6.74
C LYS A 160 0.06 -12.45 6.84
N THR A 161 0.70 -13.33 6.06
CA THR A 161 2.01 -12.96 5.55
C THR A 161 1.71 -11.75 4.66
N THR A 162 2.08 -10.56 5.13
CA THR A 162 2.92 -9.71 4.28
C THR A 162 3.69 -10.69 3.39
N PRO A 163 3.46 -10.75 2.05
CA PRO A 163 3.97 -11.85 1.23
C PRO A 163 5.39 -12.04 1.69
N SER A 164 5.70 -13.26 2.17
CA SER A 164 6.94 -13.50 2.89
C SER A 164 8.04 -12.82 2.08
N PRO A 165 9.10 -12.24 2.69
CA PRO A 165 10.21 -11.71 1.90
C PRO A 165 10.63 -12.64 0.74
N ASP A 166 10.38 -13.94 0.92
CA ASP A 166 10.51 -15.04 -0.01
C ASP A 166 9.49 -15.06 -1.16
N ASP A 167 8.20 -14.78 -0.93
CA ASP A 167 7.16 -14.68 -1.97
C ASP A 167 7.35 -13.50 -2.90
N LYS A 168 8.06 -12.47 -2.41
CA LYS A 168 8.47 -11.33 -3.23
C LYS A 168 9.68 -11.63 -4.12
N ILE A 169 10.38 -12.75 -3.89
CA ILE A 169 11.50 -13.17 -4.73
C ILE A 169 10.96 -13.59 -6.10
N ARG A 170 11.39 -12.85 -7.13
CA ARG A 170 11.09 -13.11 -8.53
C ARG A 170 12.29 -13.75 -9.20
N PHE A 171 12.02 -14.77 -9.99
CA PHE A 171 12.98 -15.46 -10.81
C PHE A 171 12.66 -15.23 -12.27
N ASP A 172 13.66 -14.85 -13.05
CA ASP A 172 13.53 -14.60 -14.47
C ASP A 172 14.38 -15.60 -15.25
N VAL A 173 13.91 -15.98 -16.43
CA VAL A 173 14.63 -16.90 -17.33
C VAL A 173 15.35 -16.09 -18.40
N TYR A 174 16.67 -16.30 -18.51
CA TYR A 174 17.51 -15.66 -19.51
C TYR A 174 18.16 -16.69 -20.42
N ARG A 175 18.54 -16.23 -21.62
CA ARG A 175 19.39 -16.96 -22.55
C ARG A 175 20.68 -16.16 -22.74
N SER A 176 21.83 -16.80 -22.51
CA SER A 176 23.14 -16.23 -22.81
C SER A 176 23.30 -16.07 -24.32
N THR A 177 23.61 -14.85 -24.78
CA THR A 177 23.87 -14.59 -26.21
C THR A 177 25.20 -15.19 -26.68
N ARG A 178 26.14 -15.44 -25.75
CA ARG A 178 27.47 -15.97 -26.06
C ARG A 178 27.52 -17.50 -26.11
N SER A 179 26.83 -18.16 -25.17
CA SER A 179 26.87 -19.62 -25.02
C SER A 179 25.57 -20.32 -25.39
N GLY A 180 24.49 -19.58 -25.69
CA GLY A 180 23.16 -20.14 -25.95
C GLY A 180 22.47 -20.76 -24.72
N ASP A 181 23.17 -20.83 -23.59
CA ASP A 181 22.72 -21.46 -22.35
C ASP A 181 21.52 -20.73 -21.75
N ILE A 182 20.51 -21.50 -21.33
CA ILE A 182 19.29 -21.00 -20.71
C ILE A 182 19.42 -21.22 -19.20
N PHE A 183 19.21 -20.14 -18.44
CA PHE A 183 19.39 -20.15 -17.00
C PHE A 183 18.33 -19.31 -16.29
N ILE A 184 18.06 -19.70 -15.05
CA ILE A 184 17.25 -18.98 -14.08
C ILE A 184 18.16 -17.98 -13.38
N ALA A 185 17.71 -16.73 -13.29
CA ALA A 185 18.43 -15.65 -12.65
C ALA A 185 17.58 -14.93 -11.60
N TYR A 186 18.28 -14.25 -10.69
CA TYR A 186 17.69 -13.44 -9.64
C TYR A 186 18.33 -12.06 -9.55
N GLY A 187 17.51 -11.06 -9.23
CA GLY A 187 17.93 -9.68 -8.96
C GLY A 187 18.35 -8.87 -10.18
N LYS A 188 18.61 -7.58 -9.96
CA LYS A 188 18.95 -6.62 -11.04
C LYS A 188 20.23 -7.00 -11.82
N ASN A 189 21.18 -7.64 -11.13
CA ASN A 189 22.45 -8.06 -11.73
C ASN A 189 22.33 -9.39 -12.49
N LYS A 190 21.13 -9.96 -12.61
CA LYS A 190 20.86 -11.24 -13.29
C LYS A 190 21.77 -12.35 -12.79
N MET A 191 21.90 -12.45 -11.47
CA MET A 191 22.75 -13.43 -10.83
C MET A 191 22.23 -14.83 -11.17
N ARG A 192 23.09 -15.66 -11.75
CA ARG A 192 22.73 -17.00 -12.23
C ARG A 192 22.54 -17.95 -11.04
N LEU A 193 21.36 -18.56 -10.94
CA LEU A 193 21.03 -19.53 -9.88
C LEU A 193 21.16 -20.97 -10.37
N ARG A 194 20.61 -21.26 -11.55
CA ARG A 194 20.60 -22.60 -12.15
C ARG A 194 20.60 -22.46 -13.66
N GLY A 195 21.35 -23.27 -14.39
CA GLY A 195 21.29 -23.29 -15.86
C GLY A 195 21.43 -24.70 -16.42
N GLY A 196 21.66 -24.82 -17.73
CA GLY A 196 21.66 -26.12 -18.41
C GLY A 196 20.26 -26.58 -18.84
N PHE A 197 19.30 -25.65 -18.95
CA PHE A 197 17.96 -25.96 -19.44
C PHE A 197 17.94 -26.06 -20.96
N LYS A 198 17.24 -27.07 -21.50
CA LYS A 198 17.07 -27.26 -22.95
C LYS A 198 16.16 -26.20 -23.56
N SER A 199 15.17 -25.72 -22.80
CA SER A 199 14.24 -24.69 -23.24
C SER A 199 13.89 -23.71 -22.11
N ALA A 200 13.40 -22.53 -22.48
CA ALA A 200 12.88 -21.56 -21.51
C ALA A 200 11.59 -22.06 -20.83
N SER A 201 10.87 -23.00 -21.45
CA SER A 201 9.70 -23.65 -20.84
C SER A 201 10.13 -24.56 -19.69
N ASP A 202 11.19 -25.36 -19.89
CA ASP A 202 11.72 -26.24 -18.86
C ASP A 202 12.26 -25.46 -17.66
N ALA A 203 12.92 -24.33 -17.91
CA ALA A 203 13.37 -23.42 -16.85
C ALA A 203 12.19 -22.85 -16.05
N ARG A 204 11.07 -22.49 -16.69
CA ARG A 204 9.86 -22.01 -15.99
C ARG A 204 9.18 -23.11 -15.19
N LYS A 205 9.05 -24.32 -15.74
CA LYS A 205 8.53 -25.48 -15.00
C LYS A 205 9.39 -25.78 -13.77
N TYR A 206 10.71 -25.62 -13.88
CA TYR A 206 11.62 -25.77 -12.74
C TYR A 206 11.36 -24.70 -11.67
N ILE A 207 11.15 -23.44 -12.06
CA ILE A 207 10.78 -22.37 -11.11
C ILE A 207 9.50 -22.75 -10.35
N ASP A 208 8.48 -23.25 -11.05
CA ASP A 208 7.20 -23.59 -10.42
C ASP A 208 7.30 -24.81 -9.49
N SER A 209 8.10 -25.81 -9.86
CA SER A 209 8.23 -27.06 -9.08
C SER A 209 9.29 -27.02 -7.99
N HIS A 210 10.30 -26.15 -8.10
CA HIS A 210 11.47 -26.09 -7.21
C HIS A 210 11.68 -24.67 -6.64
N ARG A 211 10.59 -23.91 -6.48
CA ARG A 211 10.65 -22.54 -5.97
C ARG A 211 11.37 -22.44 -4.63
N ASP A 212 11.06 -23.36 -3.70
CA ASP A 212 11.61 -23.36 -2.35
C ASP A 212 13.13 -23.59 -2.34
N GLU A 213 13.64 -24.39 -3.27
CA GLU A 213 15.09 -24.58 -3.48
C GLU A 213 15.74 -23.27 -3.93
N LEU A 214 15.16 -22.60 -4.94
CA LEU A 214 15.69 -21.34 -5.46
C LEU A 214 15.67 -20.22 -4.42
N VAL A 215 14.60 -20.15 -3.61
CA VAL A 215 14.48 -19.20 -2.50
C VAL A 215 15.57 -19.45 -1.46
N ARG A 216 15.81 -20.71 -1.08
CA ARG A 216 16.85 -21.08 -0.13
C ARG A 216 18.23 -20.69 -0.62
N HIS A 217 18.54 -20.94 -1.89
CA HIS A 217 19.81 -20.54 -2.49
C HIS A 217 20.00 -19.02 -2.46
N VAL A 218 18.94 -18.24 -2.72
CA VAL A 218 18.99 -16.77 -2.57
C VAL A 218 19.22 -16.34 -1.12
N LYS A 219 18.64 -17.04 -0.14
CA LYS A 219 18.86 -16.74 1.29
C LYS A 219 20.31 -16.99 1.70
N GLU A 220 20.86 -18.15 1.35
CA GLU A 220 22.26 -18.50 1.62
C GLU A 220 23.20 -17.43 1.06
N MET A 221 23.00 -17.03 -0.20
CA MET A 221 23.76 -15.95 -0.83
C MET A 221 23.63 -14.61 -0.09
N ARG A 222 22.43 -14.28 0.42
CA ARG A 222 22.20 -13.07 1.22
C ARG A 222 22.82 -13.14 2.62
N GLU A 223 22.93 -14.32 3.22
CA GLU A 223 23.62 -14.49 4.50
C GLU A 223 25.13 -14.35 4.32
N ILE A 224 25.72 -15.01 3.32
CA ILE A 224 27.14 -14.85 2.97
C ILE A 224 27.48 -13.38 2.74
N SER A 225 26.69 -12.68 1.92
CA SER A 225 26.89 -11.24 1.69
C SER A 225 26.70 -10.40 2.95
N ARG A 226 25.87 -10.82 3.91
CA ARG A 226 25.68 -10.11 5.18
C ARG A 226 26.86 -10.31 6.12
N GLU A 227 27.36 -11.54 6.22
CA GLU A 227 28.54 -11.88 7.02
C GLU A 227 29.81 -11.20 6.50
N GLU A 228 29.97 -11.10 5.17
CA GLU A 228 31.10 -10.39 4.56
C GLU A 228 31.04 -8.87 4.76
N GLN A 229 29.85 -8.27 4.76
CA GLN A 229 29.68 -6.81 4.79
C GLN A 229 29.45 -6.22 6.19
N ARG A 230 29.02 -7.02 7.17
CA ARG A 230 28.67 -6.53 8.51
C ARG A 230 29.47 -7.26 9.57
N ASN A 231 30.02 -6.49 10.50
CA ASN A 231 30.59 -7.06 11.72
C ASN A 231 29.48 -7.75 12.53
N ALA A 232 29.83 -8.84 13.22
CA ALA A 232 28.91 -9.57 14.09
C ALA A 232 28.31 -8.70 15.21
N THR A 233 29.05 -7.67 15.65
CA THR A 233 28.60 -6.70 16.64
C THR A 233 28.89 -5.27 16.17
N ASN A 234 28.00 -4.35 16.55
CA ASN A 234 28.27 -2.92 16.42
C ASN A 234 29.36 -2.55 17.43
N ARG A 235 30.38 -1.82 16.99
CA ARG A 235 31.40 -1.29 17.87
C ARG A 235 30.85 -0.06 18.58
N ASP A 236 31.10 0.02 19.89
CA ASP A 236 30.78 1.22 20.64
C ASP A 236 31.67 2.39 20.19
N ARG A 237 31.10 3.60 20.26
CA ARG A 237 31.79 4.83 19.93
C ARG A 237 32.85 5.14 20.98
N THR A 238 34.05 5.42 20.53
CA THR A 238 35.14 5.98 21.34
C THR A 238 35.34 7.43 20.95
N GLY A 239 34.90 8.37 21.78
CA GLY A 239 35.03 9.80 21.52
C GLY A 239 34.63 10.63 22.74
N PRO A 240 34.90 11.95 22.72
CA PRO A 240 34.55 12.84 23.83
C PRO A 240 33.04 12.83 24.08
N GLU A 241 32.64 13.16 25.31
CA GLU A 241 31.22 13.32 25.66
C GLU A 241 30.65 14.54 24.92
N ARG A 242 29.61 14.34 24.11
CA ARG A 242 28.99 15.41 23.30
C ARG A 242 27.69 15.95 23.87
N ARG A 243 27.05 15.21 24.76
CA ARG A 243 25.70 15.48 25.28
C ARG A 243 25.64 15.11 26.76
N LYS A 244 24.87 15.87 27.53
CA LYS A 244 24.63 15.61 28.97
C LYS A 244 23.35 14.81 29.24
N GLY A 245 22.64 14.40 28.19
CA GLY A 245 21.34 13.74 28.27
C GLY A 245 20.81 13.33 26.91
N ASP A 246 19.52 13.02 26.86
CA ASP A 246 18.82 12.68 25.63
C ASP A 246 18.62 13.91 24.74
N VAL A 247 18.89 13.73 23.45
CA VAL A 247 18.75 14.77 22.44
C VAL A 247 17.34 14.73 21.86
N SER A 248 16.68 15.89 21.76
CA SER A 248 15.39 16.00 21.06
C SER A 248 15.57 16.16 19.55
N PRO A 249 14.56 15.80 18.72
CA PRO A 249 14.61 16.04 17.28
C PRO A 249 14.87 17.50 16.89
N GLU A 250 14.38 18.45 17.69
CA GLU A 250 14.60 19.88 17.53
C GLU A 250 16.06 20.24 17.79
N GLN A 251 16.63 19.80 18.92
CA GLN A 251 18.04 20.00 19.25
C GLN A 251 18.97 19.42 18.18
N PHE A 252 18.62 18.25 17.63
CA PHE A 252 19.35 17.64 16.54
C PHE A 252 19.28 18.49 15.25
N SER A 253 18.08 18.96 14.90
CA SER A 253 17.87 19.80 13.71
C SER A 253 18.59 21.14 13.83
N ASP A 254 18.59 21.75 15.00
CA ASP A 254 19.27 23.01 15.27
C ASP A 254 20.80 22.87 15.18
N ALA A 255 21.35 21.75 15.66
CA ALA A 255 22.78 21.47 15.65
C ALA A 255 23.34 21.25 14.24
N PHE A 256 22.62 20.51 13.38
CA PHE A 256 23.13 20.05 12.08
C PHE A 256 22.47 20.70 10.86
N GLY A 257 21.30 21.34 11.02
CA GLY A 257 20.62 22.07 9.96
C GLY A 257 20.02 21.22 8.84
N PHE A 258 19.70 19.94 9.08
CA PHE A 258 19.02 19.11 8.08
C PHE A 258 17.63 19.68 7.72
N ARG A 259 17.24 19.58 6.44
CA ARG A 259 15.95 20.05 5.92
C ARG A 259 14.75 19.40 6.63
N GLY A 260 14.94 18.17 7.09
CA GLY A 260 13.95 17.41 7.83
C GLY A 260 14.58 16.14 8.39
N VAL A 261 14.18 15.80 9.61
CA VAL A 261 14.55 14.57 10.30
C VAL A 261 13.30 13.72 10.44
N GLN A 262 13.32 12.50 9.88
CA GLN A 262 12.16 11.61 9.87
C GLN A 262 12.49 10.28 10.53
N PHE A 263 11.52 9.73 11.26
CA PHE A 263 11.58 8.36 11.76
C PHE A 263 10.66 7.47 10.92
N GLY A 264 11.19 6.35 10.46
CA GLY A 264 10.41 5.30 9.82
C GLY A 264 9.43 4.66 10.82
N ASN A 265 8.35 4.08 10.29
CA ASN A 265 7.29 3.46 11.09
C ASN A 265 7.75 2.28 11.96
N TYR A 266 8.96 1.74 11.73
CA TYR A 266 9.51 0.59 12.47
C TYR A 266 10.52 0.98 13.55
N VAL A 267 10.80 2.29 13.72
CA VAL A 267 11.67 2.82 14.78
C VAL A 267 10.78 3.40 15.89
N GLU A 268 10.31 2.53 16.77
CA GLU A 268 9.43 2.87 17.89
C GLU A 268 10.15 2.84 19.25
N GLY A 269 9.68 3.67 20.18
CA GLY A 269 10.07 3.63 21.59
C GLY A 269 11.57 3.95 21.85
N PRO A 270 12.21 3.25 22.80
CA PRO A 270 13.59 3.54 23.25
C PRO A 270 14.65 3.51 22.15
N ARG A 271 14.43 2.73 21.08
CA ARG A 271 15.36 2.64 19.95
C ARG A 271 15.49 3.96 19.20
N ARG A 272 14.38 4.71 19.09
CA ARG A 272 14.35 6.04 18.47
C ARG A 272 15.31 7.00 19.17
N GLN A 273 15.24 7.04 20.50
CA GLN A 273 16.08 7.91 21.31
C GLN A 273 17.54 7.49 21.23
N ALA A 274 17.82 6.18 21.30
CA ALA A 274 19.18 5.65 21.19
C ALA A 274 19.82 5.97 19.82
N ASP A 275 19.09 5.80 18.72
CA ASP A 275 19.58 6.07 17.37
C ASP A 275 19.82 7.57 17.16
N LEU A 276 18.93 8.42 17.69
CA LEU A 276 19.08 9.88 17.65
C LEU A 276 20.32 10.35 18.44
N ASN A 277 20.49 9.83 19.65
CA ASN A 277 21.65 10.11 20.50
C ASN A 277 22.97 9.67 19.83
N ARG A 278 23.01 8.44 19.30
CA ARG A 278 24.20 7.92 18.61
C ARG A 278 24.54 8.73 17.38
N ALA A 279 23.54 9.11 16.57
CA ALA A 279 23.77 9.94 15.40
C ALA A 279 24.25 11.34 15.78
N TYR A 280 23.72 11.93 16.87
CA TYR A 280 24.17 13.22 17.37
C TYR A 280 25.66 13.16 17.70
N ASP A 281 26.07 12.17 18.50
CA ASP A 281 27.44 12.01 18.94
C ASP A 281 28.41 11.73 17.78
N ALA A 282 27.97 10.92 16.80
CA ALA A 282 28.76 10.54 15.62
C ALA A 282 28.90 11.68 14.60
N LEU A 283 27.86 12.49 14.40
CA LEU A 283 27.94 13.63 13.47
C LEU A 283 28.78 14.76 14.03
N HIS A 284 28.79 14.97 15.35
CA HIS A 284 29.75 15.87 15.99
C HIS A 284 31.19 15.41 15.78
N ASP A 285 31.48 14.12 15.95
CA ASP A 285 32.82 13.60 15.64
C ASP A 285 33.18 13.76 14.17
N LEU A 286 32.23 13.52 13.27
CA LEU A 286 32.46 13.68 11.84
C LEU A 286 32.78 15.15 11.50
N ALA A 287 32.06 16.10 12.09
CA ALA A 287 32.31 17.52 11.90
C ALA A 287 33.73 17.89 12.35
N ASP A 288 34.15 17.40 13.52
CA ASP A 288 35.48 17.65 14.08
C ASP A 288 36.59 17.01 13.24
N VAL A 289 36.42 15.75 12.83
CA VAL A 289 37.39 15.03 11.98
C VAL A 289 37.56 15.71 10.63
N LEU A 290 36.46 16.22 10.05
CA LEU A 290 36.49 16.96 8.79
C LEU A 290 36.91 18.42 8.96
N ASN A 291 37.03 18.90 10.21
CA ASN A 291 37.28 20.30 10.56
C ASN A 291 36.30 21.28 9.87
N VAL A 292 35.00 20.97 9.97
CA VAL A 292 33.92 21.79 9.42
C VAL A 292 32.86 22.08 10.49
N PRO A 293 32.09 23.19 10.37
CA PRO A 293 30.93 23.40 11.24
C PRO A 293 29.93 22.25 11.11
N THR A 294 29.29 21.85 12.21
CA THR A 294 28.26 20.78 12.22
C THR A 294 27.14 21.02 11.20
N LYS A 295 26.74 22.28 10.99
CA LYS A 295 25.75 22.67 9.99
C LYS A 295 26.16 22.39 8.55
N ALA A 296 27.45 22.35 8.25
CA ALA A 296 27.96 22.04 6.91
C ALA A 296 27.65 20.58 6.51
N LEU A 297 27.49 19.67 7.48
CA LEU A 297 27.17 18.26 7.22
C LEU A 297 25.81 18.08 6.52
N SER A 298 24.87 19.02 6.69
CA SER A 298 23.59 19.00 5.99
C SER A 298 23.66 19.52 4.54
N LEU A 299 24.85 19.86 4.04
CA LEU A 299 25.07 20.59 2.80
C LEU A 299 24.23 21.88 2.75
N ASN A 300 24.31 22.68 3.82
CA ASN A 300 23.55 23.92 4.01
C ASN A 300 22.03 23.69 3.92
N GLY A 301 21.52 22.67 4.60
CA GLY A 301 20.09 22.35 4.65
C GLY A 301 19.50 21.78 3.37
N ARG A 302 20.35 21.24 2.47
CA ARG A 302 19.87 20.54 1.27
C ARG A 302 19.61 19.06 1.52
N LEU A 303 20.27 18.48 2.51
CA LEU A 303 20.06 17.08 2.90
C LEU A 303 18.93 16.94 3.91
N GLY A 304 18.15 15.86 3.76
CA GLY A 304 17.27 15.34 4.81
C GLY A 304 17.87 14.07 5.41
N LEU A 305 17.52 13.79 6.66
CA LEU A 305 17.98 12.59 7.37
C LEU A 305 16.76 11.74 7.76
N ALA A 306 16.86 10.43 7.54
CA ALA A 306 15.82 9.49 7.94
C ALA A 306 16.42 8.34 8.75
N PHE A 307 15.83 8.06 9.91
CA PHE A 307 16.13 6.91 10.75
C PHE A 307 15.13 5.80 10.45
N GLY A 308 15.59 4.62 10.05
CA GLY A 308 14.74 3.54 9.56
C GLY A 308 15.34 2.15 9.74
#